data_AF-A0A0F9KKV5-F1
#
_entry.id   AF-A0A0F9KKV5-F1
#
_cell.length_a   1.000
_cell.length_b   1.000
_cell.length_c   1.000
_cell.angle_alpha   90.00
_cell.angle_beta   90.00
_cell.angle_gamma   90.00
#
_symmetry.space_group_name_H-M   'P 1'
#
loop_
_entity.id
_entity.type
_entity.pdbx_description
1 polymer ?
#
loop_
_entity_poly.entity_id
_entity_poly.type
_entity_poly.pdbx_seq_one_letter_code
_entity_poly.pdbx_strand_id
1 'polypeptide(L)'
;MAVSVVVVQAGVTKHIADVIATADADVAATVPHGLGAVPADVQIMPGGQTAGAGASAQLSLWAITLIDAINVVLVATAGVGSGDAAAQVRITAALPHTLTQ
;
A
#
# COMPACT_ATOMS: atom_id res chain seq x y z
N MET A 1 13.67 11.00 -43.68
CA MET A 1 14.11 10.00 -42.69
C MET A 1 13.32 10.24 -41.42
N ALA A 2 12.45 9.32 -41.00
CA ALA A 2 11.68 9.50 -39.77
C ALA A 2 12.53 9.02 -38.59
N VAL A 3 12.91 9.94 -37.70
CA VAL A 3 13.61 9.61 -36.46
C VAL A 3 12.54 9.33 -35.41
N SER A 4 12.52 8.13 -34.84
CA SER A 4 11.70 7.81 -33.68
C SER A 4 12.52 7.97 -32.41
N VAL A 5 12.17 8.94 -31.57
CA VAL A 5 12.74 9.06 -30.23
C VAL A 5 11.92 8.16 -29.31
N VAL A 6 12.52 7.06 -28.86
CA VAL A 6 11.97 6.25 -27.76
C VAL A 6 12.52 6.82 -26.47
N VAL A 7 11.65 7.30 -25.58
CA VAL A 7 12.06 7.79 -24.26
C VAL A 7 12.45 6.58 -23.40
N VAL A 8 13.70 6.51 -22.97
CA VAL A 8 14.29 5.35 -22.24
C VAL A 8 14.29 5.55 -20.71
N GLN A 9 13.95 6.73 -20.19
CA GLN A 9 13.98 6.99 -18.74
C GLN A 9 12.57 7.03 -18.11
N ALA A 10 12.22 5.95 -17.42
CA ALA A 10 11.05 5.84 -16.55
C ALA A 10 11.49 5.96 -15.08
N GLY A 11 11.08 7.04 -14.40
CA GLY A 11 11.09 7.13 -12.95
C GLY A 11 9.87 6.40 -12.35
N VAL A 12 9.87 6.17 -11.03
CA VAL A 12 8.72 5.60 -10.31
C VAL A 12 8.41 6.46 -9.11
N THR A 13 7.20 7.01 -9.06
CA THR A 13 6.68 7.69 -7.86
C THR A 13 6.12 6.63 -6.93
N LYS A 14 6.54 6.63 -5.67
CA LYS A 14 6.04 5.70 -4.65
C LYS A 14 5.30 6.46 -3.55
N HIS A 15 4.18 5.91 -3.12
CA HIS A 15 3.49 6.28 -1.90
C HIS A 15 3.61 5.13 -0.90
N ILE A 16 3.99 5.43 0.34
CA ILE A 16 4.11 4.45 1.41
C ILE A 16 3.25 4.92 2.58
N ALA A 17 2.37 4.04 3.07
CA ALA A 17 1.51 4.31 4.21
C ALA A 17 1.41 3.08 5.11
N ASP A 18 1.24 3.32 6.40
CA ASP A 18 0.99 2.27 7.39
C ASP A 18 -0.50 2.28 7.77
N VAL A 19 -1.10 1.10 7.89
CA VAL A 19 -2.46 0.90 8.37
C VAL A 19 -2.39 0.42 9.81
N ILE A 20 -3.03 1.17 10.71
CA ILE A 20 -3.11 0.88 12.14
C ILE A 20 -4.59 0.77 12.49
N ALA A 21 -5.00 -0.37 13.06
CA ALA A 21 -6.34 -0.52 13.62
C ALA A 21 -6.32 -0.08 15.08
N THR A 22 -7.28 0.76 15.47
CA THR A 22 -7.41 1.28 16.82
C THR A 22 -8.44 0.53 17.67
N ALA A 23 -9.34 -0.22 17.02
CA ALA A 23 -10.37 -1.04 17.65
C ALA A 23 -10.61 -2.34 16.86
N ASP A 24 -11.08 -3.40 17.53
CA ASP A 24 -11.34 -4.71 16.89
C ASP A 24 -12.41 -4.61 15.80
N ALA A 25 -13.23 -3.56 15.87
CA ALA A 25 -14.29 -3.25 14.91
C ALA A 25 -13.79 -2.54 13.64
N ASP A 26 -12.50 -2.19 13.55
CA ASP A 26 -11.93 -1.52 12.38
C ASP A 26 -11.75 -2.51 11.22
N VAL A 27 -12.81 -2.70 10.44
CA VAL A 27 -12.86 -3.71 9.36
C VAL A 27 -12.49 -3.17 7.98
N ALA A 28 -12.28 -1.87 7.84
CA ALA A 28 -11.97 -1.23 6.57
C ALA A 28 -11.00 -0.06 6.73
N ALA A 29 -10.12 0.14 5.75
CA ALA A 29 -9.19 1.26 5.70
C ALA A 29 -9.15 1.84 4.28
N THR A 30 -9.16 3.16 4.18
CA THR A 30 -9.04 3.90 2.92
C THR A 30 -7.77 4.74 2.97
N VAL A 31 -6.83 4.46 2.07
CA VAL A 31 -5.52 5.11 2.04
C VAL A 31 -5.43 6.01 0.80
N PRO A 32 -5.52 7.35 0.97
CA PRO A 32 -5.32 8.29 -0.13
C PRO A 32 -3.84 8.36 -0.50
N HIS A 33 -3.49 8.00 -1.74
CA HIS A 33 -2.09 7.92 -2.17
C HIS A 33 -1.61 9.14 -2.97
N GLY A 34 -2.52 9.96 -3.49
CA GLY A 34 -2.18 11.23 -4.15
C GLY A 34 -1.37 11.09 -5.44
N LEU A 35 -1.33 9.91 -6.05
CA LEU A 35 -0.57 9.67 -7.29
C LEU A 35 -1.27 10.24 -8.55
N GLY A 36 -2.54 10.65 -8.43
CA GLY A 36 -3.32 11.26 -9.51
C GLY A 36 -3.72 10.32 -10.65
N ALA A 37 -3.31 9.05 -10.57
CA ALA A 37 -3.67 7.97 -11.47
C ALA A 37 -3.63 6.65 -10.71
N VAL A 38 -4.27 5.62 -11.28
CA VAL A 38 -4.27 4.26 -10.71
C VAL A 38 -2.81 3.76 -10.67
N PRO A 39 -2.26 3.42 -9.49
CA PRO A 39 -0.91 2.86 -9.38
C PRO A 39 -0.78 1.59 -10.24
N ALA A 40 0.38 1.42 -10.88
CA ALA A 40 0.66 0.22 -11.68
C ALA A 40 1.02 -1.00 -10.80
N ASP A 41 1.48 -0.75 -9.57
CA ASP A 41 1.80 -1.78 -8.59
C ASP A 41 1.38 -1.32 -7.19
N VAL A 42 0.76 -2.20 -6.43
CA VAL A 42 0.39 -1.97 -5.02
C VAL A 42 0.74 -3.22 -4.23
N GLN A 43 1.61 -3.04 -3.25
CA GLN A 43 2.09 -4.12 -2.38
C GLN A 43 1.62 -3.91 -0.96
N ILE A 44 1.17 -4.98 -0.32
CA ILE A 44 0.91 -5.02 1.12
C ILE A 44 2.01 -5.86 1.76
N MET A 45 2.69 -5.28 2.73
CA MET A 45 3.67 -5.95 3.55
C MET A 45 3.20 -5.97 5.00
N PRO A 46 3.55 -6.99 5.81
CA PRO A 46 3.32 -6.94 7.25
C PRO A 46 3.94 -5.65 7.83
N GLY A 47 3.16 -4.94 8.65
CA GLY A 47 3.62 -3.76 9.37
C GLY A 47 4.62 -4.18 10.45
N GLY A 48 5.58 -3.31 10.75
CA GLY A 48 6.77 -3.62 11.55
C GLY A 48 6.52 -3.94 13.03
N GLN A 49 5.84 -5.05 13.33
CA GLN A 49 6.14 -5.82 14.52
C GLN A 49 7.41 -6.62 14.22
N THR A 50 8.52 -6.17 14.78
CA THR A 50 9.79 -6.90 14.83
C THR A 50 9.53 -8.36 15.21
N ALA A 51 10.24 -9.28 14.56
CA ALA A 51 10.16 -10.74 14.67
C ALA A 51 10.38 -11.36 16.08
N GLY A 52 10.04 -10.66 17.16
CA GLY A 52 10.18 -11.08 18.56
C GLY A 52 8.88 -11.11 19.36
N ALA A 53 7.76 -10.63 18.84
CA ALA A 53 6.44 -10.79 19.46
C ALA A 53 5.54 -11.63 18.54
N GLY A 54 5.47 -12.95 18.78
CA GLY A 54 4.46 -13.82 18.16
C GLY A 54 4.54 -13.95 16.63
N ALA A 55 5.71 -14.29 16.09
CA ALA A 55 6.00 -14.45 14.65
C ALA A 55 5.24 -15.60 13.92
N SER A 56 4.08 -16.04 14.41
CA SER A 56 3.36 -17.19 13.86
C SER A 56 1.84 -17.02 13.71
N ALA A 57 1.24 -15.84 13.88
CA ALA A 57 -0.23 -15.73 13.85
C ALA A 57 -0.86 -14.56 13.06
N GLN A 58 -0.11 -13.64 12.45
CA GLN A 58 -0.73 -12.58 11.65
C GLN A 58 -0.18 -12.60 10.22
N LEU A 59 -0.66 -13.58 9.45
CA LEU A 59 -0.86 -13.39 8.01
C LEU A 59 -1.58 -12.04 7.82
N SER A 60 -1.17 -11.23 6.83
CA SER A 60 -1.77 -9.92 6.53
C SER A 60 -3.29 -9.99 6.69
N LEU A 61 -3.80 -9.47 7.81
CA LEU A 61 -5.22 -9.48 8.15
C LEU A 61 -6.01 -8.52 7.26
N TRP A 62 -5.36 -7.91 6.29
CA TRP A 62 -5.90 -6.91 5.38
C TRP A 62 -5.67 -7.36 3.95
N ALA A 63 -6.72 -7.28 3.15
CA ALA A 63 -6.69 -7.50 1.72
C ALA A 63 -7.11 -6.21 0.99
N ILE A 64 -6.44 -5.91 -0.12
CA ILE A 64 -6.88 -4.84 -1.02
C ILE A 64 -8.16 -5.28 -1.72
N THR A 65 -9.18 -4.41 -1.69
CA THR A 65 -10.45 -4.64 -2.37
C THR A 65 -10.67 -3.69 -3.54
N LEU A 66 -10.07 -2.49 -3.49
CA LEU A 66 -10.15 -1.50 -4.56
C LEU A 66 -8.83 -0.73 -4.67
N ILE A 67 -8.41 -0.47 -5.90
CA ILE A 67 -7.34 0.47 -6.24
C ILE A 67 -7.92 1.40 -7.30
N ASP A 68 -7.99 2.69 -7.01
CA ASP A 68 -8.41 3.70 -7.96
C ASP A 68 -7.35 4.81 -8.11
N ALA A 69 -7.70 5.93 -8.76
CA ALA A 69 -6.75 7.02 -9.01
C ALA A 69 -6.41 7.86 -7.76
N ILE A 70 -7.15 7.66 -6.68
CA ILE A 70 -7.11 8.46 -5.45
C ILE A 70 -6.75 7.59 -4.24
N ASN A 71 -7.35 6.39 -4.14
CA ASN A 71 -7.34 5.55 -2.95
C ASN A 71 -6.91 4.11 -3.23
N VAL A 72 -6.26 3.53 -2.22
CA VAL A 72 -6.20 2.07 -2.01
C VAL A 72 -7.14 1.74 -0.85
N VAL A 73 -8.11 0.86 -1.09
CA VAL A 73 -9.07 0.42 -0.07
C VAL A 73 -8.72 -1.00 0.37
N LEU A 74 -8.72 -1.20 1.68
CA LEU A 74 -8.42 -2.47 2.33
C LEU A 74 -9.59 -2.87 3.21
N VAL A 75 -9.81 -4.18 3.29
CA VAL A 75 -10.78 -4.79 4.19
C VAL A 75 -10.07 -5.83 5.04
N ALA A 76 -10.41 -5.85 6.31
CA ALA A 76 -9.94 -6.86 7.24
C ALA A 76 -10.51 -8.24 6.87
N THR A 77 -9.66 -9.25 6.69
CA THR A 77 -10.03 -10.62 6.32
C THR A 77 -10.31 -11.50 7.54
N ALA A 78 -10.00 -11.01 8.74
CA ALA A 78 -10.32 -11.60 10.03
C ALA A 78 -10.36 -10.48 11.09
N GLY A 79 -10.73 -10.82 12.34
CA GLY A 79 -10.71 -9.85 13.44
C GLY A 79 -9.33 -9.21 13.57
N VAL A 80 -9.28 -7.88 13.44
CA VAL A 80 -8.04 -7.11 13.64
C VAL A 80 -7.82 -7.00 15.13
N GLY A 81 -6.68 -7.48 15.64
CA GLY A 81 -6.38 -7.30 17.06
C GLY A 81 -6.17 -5.81 17.34
N SER A 82 -7.01 -5.24 18.21
CA SER A 82 -6.83 -3.89 18.72
C SER A 82 -6.08 -3.88 20.03
N GLY A 83 -5.17 -2.93 20.17
CA GLY A 83 -4.42 -2.74 21.41
C GLY A 83 -2.95 -2.41 21.23
N ASP A 84 -2.40 -2.49 20.02
CA ASP A 84 -1.05 -2.02 19.73
C ASP A 84 -1.11 -0.83 18.75
N ALA A 85 -0.43 0.26 19.10
CA ALA A 85 -0.28 1.43 18.22
C ALA A 85 0.65 1.14 17.02
N ALA A 86 1.10 -0.10 16.86
CA ALA A 86 1.94 -0.56 15.78
C ALA A 86 1.17 -0.71 14.45
N ALA A 87 1.89 -0.47 13.35
CA ALA A 87 1.39 -0.76 12.00
C ALA A 87 1.08 -2.25 11.86
N GLN A 88 -0.13 -2.58 11.40
CA GLN A 88 -0.53 -3.94 11.09
C GLN A 88 -0.07 -4.33 9.68
N VAL A 89 -0.22 -3.41 8.73
CA VAL A 89 0.32 -3.56 7.36
C VAL A 89 0.92 -2.26 6.87
N ARG A 90 1.93 -2.39 6.00
CA ARG A 90 2.49 -1.30 5.20
C ARG A 90 2.07 -1.47 3.76
N ILE A 91 1.57 -0.41 3.17
CA ILE A 91 1.20 -0.35 1.76
C ILE A 91 2.26 0.43 1.01
N THR A 92 2.68 -0.10 -0.13
CA THR A 92 3.50 0.62 -1.10
C THR A 92 2.76 0.66 -2.43
N ALA A 93 2.34 1.84 -2.88
CA ALA A 93 1.74 2.06 -4.19
C ALA A 93 2.76 2.75 -5.11
N ALA A 94 2.90 2.28 -6.35
CA ALA A 94 3.90 2.74 -7.30
C ALA A 94 3.30 3.13 -8.65
N LEU A 95 3.70 4.28 -9.16
CA LEU A 95 3.30 4.79 -10.47
C LEU A 95 4.54 5.15 -11.31
N PRO A 96 4.79 4.45 -12.42
CA PRO A 96 5.81 4.83 -13.39
C PRO A 96 5.50 6.18 -14.03
N HIS A 97 6.53 7.01 -14.23
CA HIS A 97 6.42 8.27 -14.96
C HIS A 97 7.66 8.50 -15.81
N THR A 98 7.54 9.32 -16.85
CA THR A 98 8.69 9.84 -17.58
C THR A 98 9.30 11.02 -16.84
N LEU A 99 10.62 11.00 -16.66
CA LEU A 99 11.34 12.15 -16.12
C LEU A 99 11.44 13.22 -17.21
N THR A 100 10.82 14.38 -17.00
CA THR A 100 11.04 15.56 -17.84
C THR A 100 12.17 16.38 -17.23
N GLN A 101 13.30 16.52 -17.94
CA GLN A 101 14.33 17.52 -17.60
C GLN A 101 13.87 18.93 -17.94
#